data_AF-A0A382U9F9-F1
#
_entry.id   AF-A0A382U9F9-F1
#
_cell.length_a   1.000
_cell.length_b   1.000
_cell.length_c   1.000
_cell.angle_alpha   90.00
_cell.angle_beta   90.00
_cell.angle_gamma   90.00
#
_symmetry.space_group_name_H-M   'P 1'
#
loop_
_entity.id
_entity.type
_entity.pdbx_description
1 polymer ?
#
loop_
_entity_poly.entity_id
_entity_poly.type
_entity_poly.pdbx_seq_one_letter_code
_entity_poly.pdbx_strand_id
1 'polypeptide(L)'
;ILTILAVVVLRYTQPDAERPYKVWAYPLTPLIFVAVIGGYMVSLLMSEQFLFNTLIGLTIVATGIPFYFYWNKNNGTTEEAE
;
A
#
# COMPACT_ATOMS: atom_id res chain seq x y z
N ILE A 1 4.72 -3.07 1.78
CA ILE A 1 5.62 -2.11 1.08
C ILE A 1 4.98 -0.72 1.02
N LEU A 2 3.77 -0.57 0.45
CA LEU A 2 3.10 0.74 0.29
C LEU A 2 2.98 1.56 1.58
N THR A 3 2.58 0.94 2.70
CA THR A 3 2.48 1.62 4.00
C THR A 3 3.82 2.14 4.51
N ILE A 4 4.91 1.42 4.28
CA ILE A 4 6.25 1.83 4.70
C ILE A 4 6.79 2.93 3.79
N LEU A 5 6.52 2.85 2.49
CA LEU A 5 6.77 3.96 1.58
C LEU A 5 5.97 5.20 2.00
N ALA A 6 4.72 5.05 2.41
CA ALA A 6 3.92 6.15 2.94
C ALA A 6 4.56 6.77 4.19
N VAL A 7 5.14 5.98 5.10
CA VAL A 7 5.90 6.52 6.25
C VAL A 7 7.12 7.31 5.80
N VAL A 8 7.84 6.87 4.76
CA VAL A 8 8.97 7.60 4.18
C VAL A 8 8.49 8.91 3.54
N VAL A 9 7.43 8.86 2.73
CA VAL A 9 6.80 10.03 2.10
C VAL A 9 6.29 11.02 3.14
N LEU A 10 5.67 10.55 4.22
CA LEU A 10 5.16 11.38 5.31
C LEU A 10 6.28 12.17 6.02
N ARG A 11 7.54 11.70 5.93
CA ARG A 11 8.68 12.47 6.44
C ARG A 11 9.02 13.68 5.58
N TYR A 12 8.75 13.60 4.28
CA TYR A 12 8.95 14.70 3.36
C TYR A 12 7.75 15.65 3.33
N THR A 13 6.52 15.13 3.43
CA THR A 13 5.31 15.96 3.37
C THR A 13 4.94 16.63 4.69
N GLN A 14 5.23 16.00 5.83
CA GLN A 14 4.93 16.55 7.17
C GLN A 14 6.14 16.39 8.11
N PRO A 15 7.17 17.23 7.94
CA PRO A 15 8.35 17.18 8.79
C PRO A 15 8.06 17.59 10.25
N ASP A 16 7.19 18.59 10.45
CA ASP A 16 6.93 19.22 11.76
C ASP A 16 5.85 18.56 12.61
N ALA A 17 5.24 17.47 12.12
CA ALA A 17 4.27 16.71 12.91
C ALA A 17 4.94 16.14 14.17
N GLU A 18 4.26 16.22 15.31
CA GLU A 18 4.74 15.59 16.55
C GLU A 18 4.86 14.08 16.35
N ARG A 19 6.02 13.51 16.67
CA ARG A 19 6.32 12.07 16.49
C ARG A 19 6.55 11.42 17.86
N PRO A 20 5.49 10.94 18.55
CA PRO A 20 5.59 10.27 19.84
C PRO A 20 6.46 9.00 19.80
N TYR A 21 6.52 8.33 18.66
CA TYR A 21 7.37 7.17 18.42
C TYR A 21 8.19 7.35 17.14
N LYS A 22 9.51 7.11 17.23
CA LYS A 22 10.43 7.15 16.10
C LYS A 22 10.87 5.74 15.75
N VAL A 23 10.79 5.40 14.47
CA VAL A 23 11.34 4.14 13.95
C VAL A 23 12.83 4.09 14.26
N TRP A 24 13.23 3.11 15.07
CA TRP A 24 14.64 2.83 15.37
C TRP A 24 15.41 2.52 14.08
N ALA A 25 16.62 3.06 13.96
CA ALA A 25 17.50 2.92 12.79
C ALA A 25 16.88 3.38 11.45
N TYR A 26 16.00 4.39 11.46
CA TYR A 26 15.56 5.02 10.20
C TYR A 26 16.74 5.69 9.48
N PRO A 27 16.93 5.53 8.15
CA PRO A 27 16.05 4.86 7.17
C PRO A 27 16.41 3.39 6.85
N LEU A 28 17.34 2.78 7.59
CA LEU A 28 17.80 1.40 7.34
C LEU A 28 16.65 0.38 7.43
N THR A 29 15.82 0.51 8.47
CA THR A 29 14.69 -0.41 8.73
C THR A 29 13.67 -0.43 7.58
N PRO A 30 13.17 0.73 7.07
CA PRO A 30 12.36 0.76 5.85
C PRO A 30 13.01 0.11 4.64
N LEU A 31 14.30 0.37 4.41
CA LEU A 31 15.00 -0.08 3.20
C LEU A 31 15.16 -1.61 3.18
N ILE A 32 15.59 -2.19 4.31
CA ILE A 32 15.70 -3.65 4.46
C ILE A 32 14.33 -4.31 4.29
N PHE A 33 13.29 -3.74 4.88
CA PHE A 33 11.93 -4.30 4.72
C PHE A 33 11.51 -4.31 3.25
N VAL A 34 11.68 -3.20 2.54
CA VAL A 34 11.28 -3.12 1.12
C VAL A 34 12.09 -4.09 0.27
N ALA A 35 13.40 -4.25 0.54
CA ALA A 35 14.25 -5.21 -0.16
C ALA A 35 13.82 -6.66 0.08
N VAL A 36 13.60 -7.05 1.35
CA VAL A 36 13.22 -8.43 1.71
C VAL A 36 11.83 -8.78 1.17
N ILE A 37 10.83 -7.93 1.43
CA ILE A 37 9.46 -8.19 0.97
C ILE A 37 9.37 -8.07 -0.55
N GLY A 38 10.09 -7.13 -1.16
CA GLY A 38 10.15 -7.00 -2.62
C GLY A 38 10.76 -8.22 -3.28
N GLY A 39 11.88 -8.72 -2.74
CA GLY A 39 12.49 -9.98 -3.18
C GLY A 39 11.54 -11.17 -3.03
N TYR A 40 10.85 -11.28 -1.89
CA TYR A 40 9.85 -12.32 -1.66
C TYR A 40 8.72 -12.26 -2.70
N MET A 41 8.17 -11.07 -2.98
CA MET A 41 7.13 -10.90 -4.02
C MET A 41 7.64 -11.35 -5.39
N VAL A 42 8.88 -11.00 -5.77
CA VAL A 42 9.48 -11.47 -7.03
C VAL A 42 9.61 -12.99 -7.04
N SER A 43 10.05 -13.61 -5.93
CA SER A 43 10.12 -15.06 -5.82
C SER A 43 8.75 -15.74 -5.98
N LEU A 44 7.68 -15.13 -5.49
CA LEU A 44 6.30 -15.63 -5.70
C LEU A 44 5.90 -15.58 -7.17
N LEU A 45 6.29 -14.51 -7.89
CA LEU A 45 6.00 -14.37 -9.32
C LEU A 45 6.82 -15.35 -10.18
N MET A 46 8.05 -15.67 -9.77
CA MET A 46 8.89 -16.64 -10.48
C MET A 46 8.47 -18.09 -10.26
N SER A 47 7.74 -18.37 -9.17
CA SER A 47 7.25 -19.72 -8.90
C SER A 47 5.94 -19.97 -9.65
N GLU A 48 5.97 -20.84 -10.66
CA GLU A 48 4.79 -21.16 -11.47
C GLU A 48 3.60 -21.66 -10.63
N GLN A 49 3.88 -22.40 -9.55
CA GLN A 49 2.86 -22.90 -8.63
C GLN A 49 2.08 -21.77 -7.93
N PHE A 50 2.75 -20.66 -7.62
CA PHE A 50 2.16 -19.52 -6.91
C PHE A 50 1.70 -18.41 -7.84
N LEU A 51 2.14 -18.41 -9.10
CA LEU A 51 1.75 -17.42 -10.09
C LEU A 51 0.23 -17.40 -10.29
N PHE A 52 -0.39 -18.58 -10.43
CA PHE A 52 -1.85 -18.67 -10.60
C PHE A 52 -2.62 -18.11 -9.40
N ASN A 53 -2.21 -18.46 -8.17
CA ASN A 53 -2.81 -17.95 -6.94
C ASN A 53 -2.66 -16.43 -6.82
N THR A 54 -1.49 -15.90 -7.18
CA THR A 54 -1.21 -14.47 -7.18
C THR A 54 -2.09 -13.73 -8.19
N LEU A 55 -2.27 -14.30 -9.39
CA LEU A 55 -3.09 -13.72 -10.45
C LEU A 55 -4.59 -13.69 -10.08
N ILE A 56 -5.10 -14.75 -9.46
CA ILE A 56 -6.47 -14.76 -8.92
C ILE A 56 -6.62 -13.67 -7.86
N GLY A 57 -5.71 -13.59 -6.90
CA GLY A 57 -5.73 -12.55 -5.86
C GLY A 57 -5.70 -11.14 -6.45
N LEU A 58 -4.85 -10.89 -7.45
CA LEU A 58 -4.78 -9.61 -8.16
C LEU A 58 -6.10 -9.29 -8.87
N THR A 59 -6.74 -10.28 -9.48
CA THR A 59 -8.02 -10.12 -10.17
C THR A 59 -9.12 -9.72 -9.18
N ILE A 60 -9.17 -10.36 -8.00
CA ILE A 60 -10.11 -10.03 -6.92
C ILE A 60 -9.90 -8.59 -6.41
N VAL A 61 -8.65 -8.15 -6.26
CA VAL A 61 -8.38 -6.75 -5.88
C VAL A 61 -8.79 -5.79 -7.00
N ALA A 62 -8.52 -6.16 -8.25
CA ALA A 62 -8.88 -5.36 -9.42
C ALA A 62 -10.40 -5.21 -9.59
N THR A 63 -11.22 -6.20 -9.19
CA THR A 63 -12.69 -6.05 -9.19
C THR A 63 -13.20 -5.05 -8.15
N GLY A 64 -12.39 -4.72 -7.14
CA GLY A 64 -12.67 -3.61 -6.22
C GLY A 64 -12.71 -2.25 -6.93
N ILE A 65 -11.96 -2.06 -8.03
CA ILE A 65 -11.92 -0.80 -8.79
C ILE A 65 -13.29 -0.49 -9.45
N PRO A 66 -13.87 -1.36 -10.30
CA PRO A 66 -15.17 -1.08 -10.90
C PRO A 66 -16.27 -0.99 -9.84
N PHE A 67 -16.19 -1.75 -8.73
CA PHE A 67 -17.14 -1.65 -7.64
C PHE A 67 -17.05 -0.30 -6.91
N TYR A 68 -15.84 0.19 -6.65
CA TYR A 68 -15.61 1.52 -6.09
C TYR A 68 -16.24 2.59 -6.98
N PHE A 69 -16.02 2.56 -8.30
CA PHE A 69 -16.61 3.54 -9.22
C PHE A 69 -18.13 3.44 -9.29
N TYR A 70 -18.68 2.22 -9.29
CA TYR A 70 -20.13 1.99 -9.31
C TYR A 70 -20.79 2.57 -8.05
N TRP A 71 -20.21 2.33 -6.87
CA TRP A 71 -20.75 2.83 -5.60
C TRP A 71 -20.49 4.33 -5.41
N ASN A 72 -19.31 4.83 -5.76
CA ASN A 72 -18.97 6.25 -5.61
C ASN A 72 -19.90 7.15 -6.44
N LYS A 73 -20.43 6.65 -7.55
CA LYS A 73 -21.44 7.36 -8.35
C LYS A 73 -22.78 7.55 -7.59
N ASN A 74 -23.10 6.69 -6.61
CA ASN A 74 -24.30 6.81 -5.77
C ASN A 74 -24.06 7.58 -4.46
N ASN A 75 -22.82 7.84 -4.08
CA ASN A 75 -22.48 8.58 -2.85
C ASN A 75 -22.26 10.09 -3.08
N GLY A 76 -22.48 10.60 -4.30
CA GLY A 76 -22.28 12.01 -4.63
C GLY A 76 -23.40 12.93 -4.12
N THR A 77 -23.71 12.97 -2.82
CA THR A 77 -24.38 14.13 -2.17
C THR A 77 -24.36 14.07 -0.62
N THR A 78 -23.19 14.11 0.02
CA THR A 78 -23.13 14.63 1.41
C THR A 78 -21.73 15.17 1.76
N GLU A 79 -21.25 16.16 1.00
CA GLU A 79 -20.11 17.01 1.38
C GLU A 79 -20.43 18.49 1.08
N GLU A 80 -21.68 18.89 1.33
CA GLU A 80 -22.09 20.28 1.51
C GLU A 80 -22.93 20.37 2.80
N ALA A 81 -22.26 20.56 3.94
CA ALA A 81 -22.74 21.15 5.21
C ALA A 81 -22.05 20.46 6.40
N GLU A 82 -20.94 21.02 6.90
CA GLU A 82 -20.91 21.85 8.13
C GLU A 82 -19.52 22.47 8.34
#